data_AF-A0A6N7CS83-F1
#
_entry.id   AF-A0A6N7CS83-F1
#
_cell.length_a   1.000
_cell.length_b   1.000
_cell.length_c   1.000
_cell.angle_alpha   90.00
_cell.angle_beta   90.00
_cell.angle_gamma   90.00
#
_symmetry.space_group_name_H-M   'P 1'
#
loop_
_entity.id
_entity.type
_entity.pdbx_description
1 polymer ?
#
loop_
_entity_poly.entity_id
_entity_poly.type
_entity_poly.pdbx_seq_one_letter_code
_entity_poly.pdbx_strand_id
1 'polypeptide(L)'
;MGPIEDRTREHLGTSDLAVIRMRRLMLDAARRNTRGETPLGLAGDYRYDEIRSAEELIDPGVRWQDVVGVPSSAKAAQPTDA
;
A
#
# COMPACT_ATOMS: atom_id res chain seq x y z
N MET A 1 -13.50 -6.02 -15.03
CA MET A 1 -13.75 -4.91 -14.08
C MET A 1 -15.26 -4.84 -13.86
N GLY A 2 -15.71 -5.03 -12.62
CA GLY A 2 -17.13 -4.90 -12.27
C GLY A 2 -17.57 -3.44 -12.16
N PRO A 3 -18.85 -3.18 -11.87
CA PRO A 3 -19.34 -1.83 -11.61
C PRO A 3 -18.62 -1.19 -10.42
N ILE A 4 -18.47 0.14 -10.46
CA ILE A 4 -17.97 0.91 -9.32
C ILE A 4 -19.10 1.03 -8.32
N GLU A 5 -18.91 0.46 -7.13
CA GLU A 5 -19.90 0.50 -6.05
C GLU A 5 -20.06 1.90 -5.46
N ASP A 6 -21.30 2.31 -5.21
CA ASP A 6 -21.62 3.53 -4.47
C ASP A 6 -21.44 3.28 -2.96
N ARG A 7 -20.43 3.94 -2.38
CA ARG A 7 -20.06 3.81 -0.96
C ARG A 7 -20.37 5.09 -0.16
N THR A 8 -21.25 5.96 -0.66
CA THR A 8 -21.63 7.22 0.01
C THR A 8 -22.27 7.02 1.38
N ARG A 9 -22.88 5.85 1.63
CA ARG A 9 -23.56 5.50 2.89
C ARG A 9 -22.87 4.39 3.69
N GLU A 10 -21.63 4.08 3.34
CA GLU A 10 -20.87 3.05 4.04
C GLU A 10 -20.52 3.49 5.47
N HIS A 11 -20.76 2.63 6.45
CA HIS A 11 -20.44 2.87 7.86
C HIS A 11 -19.11 2.19 8.21
N LEU A 12 -18.04 2.97 8.25
CA LEU A 12 -16.69 2.49 8.56
C LEU A 12 -16.45 2.47 10.08
N GLY A 13 -15.91 1.37 10.59
CA GLY A 13 -15.55 1.19 11.99
C GLY A 13 -14.13 1.66 12.31
N THR A 14 -13.71 1.48 13.56
CA THR A 14 -12.36 1.84 14.03
C THR A 14 -11.26 1.04 13.33
N SER A 15 -11.53 -0.22 13.01
CA SER A 15 -10.58 -1.09 12.28
C SER A 15 -10.35 -0.68 10.83
N ASP A 16 -11.22 0.15 10.25
CA ASP A 16 -11.14 0.58 8.84
C ASP A 16 -10.24 1.80 8.61
N LEU A 17 -9.42 2.17 9.60
CA LEU A 17 -8.59 3.38 9.54
C LEU A 17 -7.70 3.44 8.29
N ALA A 18 -7.15 2.30 7.87
CA ALA A 18 -6.32 2.20 6.66
C ALA A 18 -7.14 2.52 5.39
N VAL A 19 -8.37 1.99 5.28
CA VAL A 19 -9.29 2.27 4.16
C VAL A 19 -9.63 3.76 4.10
N ILE A 20 -9.96 4.35 5.26
CA ILE A 20 -10.26 5.78 5.37
C ILE A 20 -9.07 6.61 4.88
N ARG A 21 -7.86 6.29 5.34
CA ARG A 21 -6.65 7.04 4.99
C ARG A 21 -6.34 6.90 3.50
N MET A 22 -6.39 5.68 2.97
CA MET A 22 -6.18 5.41 1.55
C MET A 22 -7.14 6.22 0.68
N ARG A 23 -8.46 6.18 0.98
CA ARG A 23 -9.46 6.93 0.21
C ARG A 23 -9.21 8.43 0.21
N ARG A 24 -8.84 9.00 1.36
CA ARG A 24 -8.50 10.42 1.45
C ARG A 24 -7.32 10.79 0.55
N LEU A 25 -6.26 9.98 0.54
CA LEU A 25 -5.10 10.19 -0.32
C LEU A 25 -5.45 10.10 -1.81
N MET A 26 -6.24 9.09 -2.20
CA MET A 26 -6.64 8.89 -3.59
C MET A 26 -7.56 10.02 -4.09
N LEU A 27 -8.50 10.49 -3.25
CA LEU A 27 -9.36 11.62 -3.60
C LEU A 27 -8.57 12.93 -3.73
N ASP A 28 -7.59 13.17 -2.86
CA ASP A 28 -6.70 14.33 -2.99
C ASP A 28 -5.87 14.26 -4.28
N ALA A 29 -5.29 13.10 -4.58
CA ALA A 29 -4.55 12.87 -5.81
C ALA A 29 -5.41 13.12 -7.06
N ALA A 30 -6.67 12.63 -7.07
CA ALA A 30 -7.61 12.88 -8.16
C ALA A 30 -7.91 14.39 -8.31
N ARG A 31 -8.14 15.11 -7.20
CA ARG A 31 -8.38 16.56 -7.23
C ARG A 31 -7.16 17.33 -7.77
N ARG A 32 -5.95 16.99 -7.33
CA ARG A 32 -4.71 17.59 -7.87
C ARG A 32 -4.61 17.38 -9.37
N ASN A 33 -4.84 16.14 -9.82
CA ASN A 33 -4.84 15.80 -11.24
C ASN A 33 -5.85 16.67 -12.03
N THR A 34 -7.07 16.86 -11.52
CA THR A 34 -8.08 17.71 -12.18
C THR A 34 -7.69 19.19 -12.26
N ARG A 35 -6.80 19.66 -11.37
CA ARG A 35 -6.24 21.01 -11.41
C ARG A 35 -4.98 21.14 -12.27
N GLY A 36 -4.52 20.05 -12.90
CA GLY A 36 -3.25 20.01 -13.63
C GLY A 36 -2.01 19.95 -12.74
N GLU A 37 -2.18 19.72 -11.43
CA GLU A 37 -1.09 19.56 -10.48
C GLU A 37 -0.61 18.11 -10.45
N THR A 38 0.67 17.89 -10.13
CA THR A 38 1.24 16.56 -9.96
C THR A 38 0.59 15.82 -8.77
N PRO A 39 -0.08 14.67 -9.00
CA PRO A 39 -0.70 13.89 -7.94
C PRO A 39 0.30 13.15 -7.06
N LEU A 40 -0.16 12.66 -5.91
CA LEU A 40 0.60 11.72 -5.08
C LEU A 40 1.00 10.49 -5.91
N GLY A 41 2.23 10.02 -5.72
CA GLY A 41 2.83 8.93 -6.52
C GLY A 41 3.62 9.49 -7.69
N LEU A 42 3.06 10.38 -8.50
CA LEU A 42 3.68 10.83 -9.75
C LEU A 42 4.75 11.94 -9.60
N ALA A 43 5.11 12.30 -8.37
CA ALA A 43 6.06 13.38 -8.08
C ALA A 43 7.54 13.00 -8.22
N GLY A 44 7.85 11.76 -8.61
CA GLY A 44 9.22 11.28 -8.78
C GLY A 44 9.31 10.15 -9.79
N ASP A 45 10.55 9.76 -10.11
CA ASP A 45 10.83 8.61 -10.97
C ASP A 45 10.81 7.33 -10.11
N TYR A 46 9.65 6.66 -10.09
CA TYR A 46 9.44 5.43 -9.34
C TYR A 46 9.27 4.26 -10.30
N ARG A 47 9.97 3.16 -10.02
CA ARG A 47 9.81 1.88 -10.72
C ARG A 47 8.59 1.14 -10.20
N TYR A 48 7.41 1.55 -10.65
CA TYR A 48 6.13 0.98 -10.22
C TYR A 48 6.01 -0.53 -10.48
N ASP A 49 6.71 -1.03 -11.49
CA ASP A 49 6.81 -2.46 -11.82
C ASP A 49 7.48 -3.30 -10.72
N GLU A 50 8.33 -2.67 -9.90
CA GLU A 50 9.05 -3.31 -8.81
C GLU A 50 8.32 -3.23 -7.47
N ILE A 51 7.27 -2.42 -7.35
CA ILE A 51 6.52 -2.28 -6.11
C ILE A 51 5.73 -3.57 -5.83
N ARG A 52 6.02 -4.21 -4.70
CA ARG A 52 5.34 -5.42 -4.22
C ARG A 52 4.97 -5.28 -2.75
N SER A 53 3.96 -6.04 -2.32
CA SER A 53 3.70 -6.23 -0.90
C SER A 53 4.80 -7.10 -0.28
N ALA A 54 5.25 -6.73 0.92
CA ALA A 54 6.16 -7.53 1.73
C ALA A 54 5.61 -7.66 3.14
N GLU A 55 5.81 -8.82 3.74
CA GLU A 55 5.43 -9.15 5.11
C GLU A 55 6.54 -9.97 5.73
N GLU A 56 7.03 -9.57 6.90
CA GLU A 56 8.02 -10.29 7.68
C GLU A 56 7.78 -10.16 9.17
N LEU A 57 8.17 -11.19 9.94
CA LEU A 57 8.30 -11.13 11.39
C LEU A 57 9.68 -10.55 11.72
N ILE A 58 9.71 -9.51 12.54
CA ILE A 58 10.90 -8.70 12.79
C ILE A 58 11.19 -8.68 14.29
N ASP A 59 12.45 -8.89 14.66
CA ASP A 59 12.87 -8.81 16.06
C ASP A 59 12.73 -7.39 16.62
N PRO A 60 12.37 -7.24 17.91
CA PRO A 60 12.28 -5.93 18.54
C PRO A 60 13.58 -5.12 18.42
N GLY A 61 13.45 -3.85 18.06
CA GLY A 61 14.59 -2.94 17.91
C GLY A 61 15.25 -2.97 16.53
N VAL A 62 14.89 -3.93 15.66
CA VAL A 62 15.31 -3.93 14.25
C VAL A 62 14.47 -2.90 13.49
N ARG A 63 15.13 -2.09 12.66
CA ARG A 63 14.45 -1.17 11.75
C ARG A 63 13.85 -1.96 10.60
N TRP A 64 12.54 -1.91 10.46
CA TRP A 64 11.84 -2.67 9.43
C TRP A 64 12.27 -2.31 8.00
N GLN A 65 12.67 -1.07 7.74
CA GLN A 65 13.11 -0.63 6.42
C GLN A 65 14.39 -1.33 5.94
N ASP A 66 15.17 -1.85 6.88
CA ASP A 66 16.46 -2.48 6.59
C ASP A 66 16.29 -3.98 6.29
N VAL A 67 15.10 -4.55 6.52
CA VAL A 67 14.85 -6.00 6.39
C VAL A 67 13.64 -6.33 5.51
N VAL A 68 12.55 -5.55 5.57
CA VAL A 68 11.32 -5.84 4.84
C VAL A 68 11.44 -5.46 3.37
N GLY A 69 11.19 -6.42 2.48
CA GLY A 69 11.17 -6.17 1.04
C GLY A 69 12.55 -5.98 0.42
N VAL A 70 13.62 -6.15 1.20
CA VAL A 70 14.98 -6.31 0.69
C VAL A 70 15.04 -7.68 0.02
N PRO A 71 15.44 -7.78 -1.27
CA PRO A 71 15.57 -9.07 -1.93
C PRO A 71 16.59 -9.94 -1.20
N SER A 72 16.13 -10.85 -0.34
CA SER A 72 16.99 -11.91 0.19
C SER A 72 17.39 -12.82 -0.97
N SER A 73 18.69 -13.05 -1.15
CA SER A 73 19.21 -14.06 -2.08
C SER A 73 18.88 -15.50 -1.67
N ALA A 74 18.10 -15.71 -0.60
CA ALA A 74 17.61 -17.02 -0.22
C ALA A 74 16.28 -16.89 0.54
N LYS A 75 15.17 -17.24 -0.10
CA LYS A 75 14.01 -17.73 0.64
C LYS A 75 14.11 -19.25 0.68
N ALA A 76 14.64 -19.79 1.77
CA ALA A 76 14.42 -21.19 2.09
C ALA A 76 12.91 -21.41 2.21
N ALA A 77 12.40 -22.45 1.56
CA ALA A 77 10.99 -22.80 1.56
C ALA A 77 10.47 -22.87 3.01
N GLN A 78 9.38 -22.16 3.29
CA GLN A 78 8.63 -22.40 4.53
C GLN A 78 8.07 -23.82 4.45
N PRO A 79 8.20 -24.65 5.50
CA PRO A 79 7.58 -25.97 5.51
C PRO A 79 6.07 -25.79 5.45
N THR A 80 5.45 -26.45 4.48
CA THR A 80 4.01 -26.63 4.42
C THR A 80 3.58 -27.43 5.64
N ASP A 81 2.86 -26.81 6.59
CA ASP A 81 2.21 -27.55 7.67
C ASP A 81 1.23 -28.57 7.04
N ALA A 82 1.38 -29.83 7.46
CA ALA A 82 0.55 -30.97 7.10
C ALA A 82 -0.42 -31.32 8.23
#